data_AF-A0A2G6IRK9-F1
#
_entry.id   AF-A0A2G6IRK9-F1
#
_cell.length_a   1.000
_cell.length_b   1.000
_cell.length_c   1.000
_cell.angle_alpha   90.00
_cell.angle_beta   90.00
_cell.angle_gamma   90.00
#
_symmetry.space_group_name_H-M   'P 1'
#
loop_
_entity.id
_entity.type
_entity.pdbx_description
1 polymer ?
#
loop_
_entity_poly.entity_id
_entity_poly.type
_entity_poly.pdbx_seq_one_letter_code
_entity_poly.pdbx_strand_id
1 'polypeptide(L)'
;MSNKDIKPVTILTRADYLEGVLNMIPGISIEDLDGSRKAYRDATDAAVKKIMGLPHHPARVSNRTDGTAIHMMGLSATSTTGFEGAARNWIKQARTKFGGQEHA
;
A
#
# COMPACT_ATOMS: atom_id res chain seq x y z
N MET A 1 -9.33 -18.45 -7.26
CA MET A 1 -10.42 -17.46 -7.09
C MET A 1 -10.32 -16.48 -8.24
N SER A 2 -11.36 -16.43 -9.09
CA SER A 2 -11.39 -15.57 -10.27
C SER A 2 -11.56 -14.11 -9.83
N ASN A 3 -10.74 -13.19 -10.35
CA ASN A 3 -10.72 -11.77 -9.99
C ASN A 3 -11.99 -10.99 -10.43
N LYS A 4 -13.03 -11.69 -10.90
CA LYS A 4 -14.20 -11.11 -11.57
C LYS A 4 -15.30 -10.60 -10.63
N ASP A 5 -15.20 -10.83 -9.32
CA ASP A 5 -16.26 -10.50 -8.34
C ASP A 5 -15.81 -9.60 -7.17
N ILE A 6 -14.68 -8.88 -7.31
CA ILE A 6 -14.26 -7.94 -6.26
C ILE A 6 -15.14 -6.69 -6.35
N LYS A 7 -16.04 -6.52 -5.38
CA LYS A 7 -16.90 -5.35 -5.29
C LYS A 7 -16.07 -4.06 -5.11
N PRO A 8 -16.46 -2.94 -5.74
CA PRO A 8 -15.80 -1.64 -5.56
C PRO A 8 -15.59 -1.26 -4.09
N VAL A 9 -16.60 -1.50 -3.23
CA VAL A 9 -16.52 -1.25 -1.78
C VAL A 9 -15.36 -2.00 -1.12
N THR A 10 -15.08 -3.25 -1.52
CA THR A 10 -13.96 -4.04 -0.98
C THR A 10 -12.61 -3.42 -1.33
N ILE A 11 -12.50 -2.85 -2.53
CA ILE A 11 -11.28 -2.16 -2.99
C ILE A 11 -11.08 -0.86 -2.19
N LEU A 12 -12.16 -0.11 -1.95
CA LEU A 12 -12.11 1.13 -1.16
C LEU A 12 -11.80 0.86 0.32
N THR A 13 -12.45 -0.12 0.95
CA THR A 13 -12.10 -0.56 2.31
C THR A 13 -10.63 -0.98 2.41
N ARG A 14 -10.09 -1.62 1.37
CA ARG A 14 -8.68 -1.97 1.34
C ARG A 14 -7.78 -0.75 1.19
N ALA A 15 -8.21 0.28 0.46
CA ALA A 15 -7.50 1.55 0.37
C ALA A 15 -7.44 2.26 1.73
N ASP A 16 -8.56 2.32 2.47
CA ASP A 16 -8.60 2.89 3.82
C ASP A 16 -7.72 2.11 4.80
N TYR A 17 -7.76 0.77 4.71
CA TYR A 17 -6.86 -0.08 5.50
C TYR A 17 -5.38 0.20 5.19
N LEU A 18 -5.02 0.30 3.91
CA LEU A 18 -3.64 0.58 3.50
C LEU A 18 -3.19 1.96 3.97
N GLU A 19 -4.07 2.96 3.91
CA GLU A 19 -3.83 4.29 4.46
C GLU A 19 -3.58 4.26 5.97
N GLY A 20 -4.39 3.53 6.73
CA GLY A 20 -4.15 3.29 8.15
C GLY A 20 -2.80 2.62 8.44
N VAL A 21 -2.39 1.66 7.60
CA VAL A 21 -1.07 1.03 7.70
C VAL A 21 0.07 2.02 7.45
N LEU A 22 -0.05 2.89 6.45
CA LEU A 22 0.97 3.90 6.16
C LEU A 22 1.07 4.94 7.27
N ASN A 23 -0.04 5.32 7.90
CA ASN A 23 -0.06 6.27 9.01
C ASN A 23 0.64 5.74 10.27
N MET A 24 0.91 4.44 10.35
CA MET A 24 1.71 3.83 11.44
C MET A 24 3.22 3.88 11.19
N ILE A 25 3.68 4.31 10.01
CA ILE A 25 5.11 4.43 9.71
C ILE A 25 5.62 5.75 10.29
N PRO A 26 6.59 5.73 11.23
CA PRO A 26 7.12 6.95 11.83
C PRO A 26 7.91 7.76 10.80
N GLY A 27 7.80 9.09 10.86
CA GLY A 27 8.65 9.96 10.05
C GLY A 27 10.13 9.86 10.45
N ILE A 28 11.02 10.24 9.54
CA ILE A 28 12.46 10.34 9.83
C ILE A 28 12.72 11.66 10.56
N SER A 29 13.38 11.60 11.72
CA SER A 29 13.76 12.77 12.50
C SER A 29 15.21 13.15 12.19
N ILE A 30 15.48 14.45 12.05
CA ILE A 30 16.84 14.99 11.83
C ILE A 30 17.66 14.97 13.13
N GLU A 31 17.00 15.03 14.28
CA GLU A 31 17.67 15.03 15.59
C GLU A 31 18.23 13.66 15.98
N ASP A 32 17.60 12.59 15.47
CA ASP A 32 18.04 11.20 15.64
C ASP A 32 17.94 10.48 14.29
N LEU A 33 18.87 10.78 13.39
CA LEU A 33 18.81 10.26 12.02
C LEU A 33 18.93 8.74 11.96
N ASP A 34 19.86 8.15 12.70
CA ASP A 34 20.13 6.71 12.61
C ASP A 34 19.03 5.86 13.26
N GLY A 35 18.57 6.21 14.46
CA GLY A 35 17.49 5.50 15.13
C GLY A 35 16.15 5.71 14.43
N SER A 36 15.82 6.94 13.98
CA SER A 36 14.59 7.16 13.19
C SER A 36 14.61 6.47 11.82
N ARG A 37 15.76 6.39 11.13
CA ARG A 37 15.90 5.59 9.90
C ARG A 37 15.68 4.10 10.17
N LYS A 38 16.21 3.59 11.28
CA LYS A 38 15.98 2.19 11.68
C LYS A 38 14.50 1.95 11.96
N ALA A 39 13.86 2.81 12.75
CA ALA A 39 12.44 2.71 13.07
C ALA A 39 11.56 2.79 11.81
N TYR A 40 11.88 3.70 10.89
CA TYR A 40 11.21 3.81 9.58
C TYR A 40 11.31 2.51 8.78
N ARG A 41 12.51 1.91 8.69
CA ARG A 41 12.73 0.66 7.96
C ARG A 41 11.98 -0.51 8.60
N ASP A 42 12.09 -0.66 9.92
CA ASP A 42 11.42 -1.74 10.66
C ASP A 42 9.89 -1.63 10.52
N ALA A 43 9.33 -0.42 10.62
CA ALA A 43 7.90 -0.16 10.43
C ALA A 43 7.45 -0.41 8.99
N THR A 44 8.27 -0.03 8.00
CA THR A 44 8.01 -0.29 6.59
C THR A 44 7.98 -1.79 6.31
N ASP A 45 8.95 -2.55 6.83
CA ASP A 45 9.00 -4.01 6.68
C ASP A 45 7.81 -4.69 7.37
N ALA A 46 7.41 -4.20 8.54
CA ALA A 46 6.21 -4.68 9.24
C ALA A 46 4.94 -4.40 8.42
N ALA A 47 4.82 -3.22 7.83
CA ALA A 47 3.71 -2.85 6.95
C ALA A 47 3.63 -3.76 5.72
N VAL A 48 4.76 -4.02 5.04
CA VAL A 48 4.85 -4.94 3.90
C VAL A 48 4.39 -6.34 4.30
N LYS A 49 4.92 -6.90 5.39
CA LYS A 49 4.52 -8.22 5.90
C LYS A 49 3.03 -8.27 6.21
N LYS A 50 2.49 -7.22 6.84
CA LYS A 50 1.08 -7.12 7.22
C LYS A 50 0.14 -7.17 6.01
N ILE A 51 0.49 -6.50 4.90
CA ILE A 51 -0.35 -6.50 3.70
C ILE A 51 -0.16 -7.77 2.83
N MET A 52 1.02 -8.38 2.86
CA MET A 52 1.29 -9.64 2.18
C MET A 52 0.64 -10.84 2.90
N GLY A 53 0.48 -10.75 4.22
CA GLY A 53 -0.13 -11.79 5.06
C GLY A 53 -1.65 -11.73 5.18
N LEU A 54 -2.35 -10.90 4.40
CA LEU A 54 -3.80 -10.79 4.48
C LEU A 54 -4.49 -12.08 4.00
N PRO A 55 -5.46 -12.63 4.76
CA PRO A 55 -6.10 -13.91 4.45
C PRO A 55 -6.96 -13.85 3.17
N HIS A 56 -7.47 -12.66 2.83
CA HIS A 56 -8.27 -12.44 1.63
C HIS A 56 -7.65 -11.31 0.80
N HIS A 57 -7.24 -11.68 -0.42
CA HIS A 57 -6.54 -10.81 -1.38
C HIS A 57 -5.21 -10.25 -0.84
N PRO A 58 -4.22 -11.11 -0.58
CA PRO A 58 -2.89 -10.65 -0.18
C PRO A 58 -2.31 -9.74 -1.25
N ALA A 59 -1.64 -8.68 -0.80
CA ALA A 59 -0.84 -7.86 -1.70
C ALA A 59 0.39 -8.65 -2.12
N ARG A 60 0.78 -8.53 -3.39
CA ARG A 60 2.10 -8.91 -3.86
C ARG A 60 2.95 -7.66 -3.96
N VAL A 61 3.98 -7.58 -3.13
CA VAL A 61 4.97 -6.51 -3.17
C VAL A 61 6.24 -7.04 -3.85
N SER A 62 6.73 -6.31 -4.83
CA SER A 62 7.97 -6.64 -5.55
C SER A 62 8.90 -5.43 -5.50
N ASN A 63 10.09 -5.62 -4.94
CA ASN A 63 11.17 -4.65 -5.06
C ASN A 63 11.95 -4.95 -6.35
N ARG A 64 12.04 -3.95 -7.22
CA ARG A 64 12.78 -3.94 -8.47
C ARG A 64 13.93 -2.94 -8.36
N THR A 65 14.88 -3.03 -9.28
CA THR A 65 16.04 -2.12 -9.34
C THR A 65 15.63 -0.65 -9.46
N ASP A 66 14.49 -0.40 -10.12
CA ASP A 66 13.93 0.93 -10.40
C ASP A 66 12.85 1.37 -9.41
N GLY A 67 12.46 0.54 -8.44
CA GLY A 67 11.45 0.90 -7.44
C GLY A 67 10.67 -0.26 -6.87
N THR A 68 9.60 0.06 -6.15
CA THR A 68 8.69 -0.94 -5.56
C THR A 68 7.38 -0.98 -6.34
N ALA A 69 6.85 -2.18 -6.56
CA ALA A 69 5.54 -2.42 -7.14
C ALA A 69 4.62 -3.12 -6.14
N ILE A 70 3.35 -2.71 -6.09
CA ILE A 70 2.28 -3.35 -5.32
C ILE A 70 1.19 -3.82 -6.29
N HIS A 71 0.85 -5.09 -6.21
CA HIS A 71 -0.25 -5.71 -6.94
C HIS A 71 -1.26 -6.27 -5.94
N MET A 72 -2.50 -5.81 -5.99
CA MET A 72 -3.56 -6.23 -5.07
C MET A 72 -4.92 -6.02 -5.70
N MET A 73 -5.84 -6.98 -5.56
CA MET A 73 -7.23 -6.88 -6.03
C MET A 73 -7.39 -6.46 -7.51
N GLY A 74 -6.48 -6.91 -8.37
CA GLY A 74 -6.50 -6.57 -9.81
C GLY A 74 -5.97 -5.17 -10.15
N LEU A 75 -5.52 -4.41 -9.16
CA LEU A 75 -4.83 -3.13 -9.35
C LEU A 75 -3.32 -3.27 -9.12
N SER A 76 -2.55 -2.49 -9.87
CA SER A 76 -1.10 -2.42 -9.74
C SER A 76 -0.61 -0.98 -9.70
N ALA A 77 0.34 -0.69 -8.82
CA ALA A 77 0.99 0.62 -8.73
C ALA A 77 2.48 0.46 -8.44
N THR A 78 3.29 1.38 -8.95
CA THR A 78 4.74 1.40 -8.75
C THR A 78 5.19 2.76 -8.21
N SER A 79 6.35 2.79 -7.55
CA SER A 79 7.05 4.03 -7.20
C SER A 79 8.55 3.80 -7.09
N THR A 80 9.33 4.81 -7.49
CA THR A 80 10.79 4.85 -7.28
C THR A 80 11.16 5.21 -5.84
N THR A 81 10.22 5.75 -5.06
CA THR A 81 10.42 6.13 -3.65
C THR A 81 10.19 4.98 -2.68
N GLY A 82 10.06 3.74 -3.18
CA GLY A 82 9.87 2.55 -2.37
C GLY A 82 8.41 2.21 -2.08
N PHE A 83 8.21 1.38 -1.04
CA PHE A 83 6.91 0.82 -0.68
C PHE A 83 5.84 1.88 -0.42
N GLU A 84 6.15 2.90 0.38
CA GLU A 84 5.19 3.94 0.76
C GLU A 84 4.64 4.67 -0.47
N GLY A 85 5.51 5.05 -1.41
CA GLY A 85 5.09 5.69 -2.65
C GLY A 85 4.20 4.77 -3.50
N ALA A 86 4.57 3.49 -3.61
CA ALA A 86 3.79 2.52 -4.37
C ALA A 86 2.41 2.30 -3.74
N ALA A 87 2.33 2.27 -2.41
CA ALA A 87 1.09 2.14 -1.66
C ALA A 87 0.19 3.36 -1.82
N ARG A 88 0.73 4.58 -1.72
CA ARG A 88 -0.01 5.83 -1.97
C ARG A 88 -0.53 5.89 -3.41
N ASN A 89 0.27 5.46 -4.39
CA ASN A 89 -0.16 5.38 -5.79
C ASN A 89 -1.26 4.35 -5.99
N TRP A 90 -1.20 3.21 -5.30
CA TRP A 90 -2.26 2.20 -5.33
C TRP A 90 -3.57 2.74 -4.74
N ILE A 91 -3.51 3.40 -3.57
CA ILE A 91 -4.67 4.05 -2.92
C ILE A 91 -5.30 5.08 -3.85
N LYS A 92 -4.47 5.95 -4.44
CA LYS A 92 -4.94 6.95 -5.40
C LYS A 92 -5.68 6.30 -6.57
N GLN A 93 -5.11 5.26 -7.18
CA GLN A 93 -5.76 4.54 -8.28
C GLN A 93 -7.08 3.89 -7.85
N ALA A 94 -7.11 3.27 -6.67
CA ALA A 94 -8.32 2.67 -6.11
C ALA A 94 -9.43 3.73 -5.93
N ARG A 95 -9.12 4.86 -5.29
CA ARG A 95 -10.08 5.95 -5.08
C ARG A 95 -10.52 6.59 -6.40
N THR A 96 -9.60 6.81 -7.35
CA THR A 96 -9.97 7.39 -8.66
C THR A 96 -10.86 6.47 -9.49
N LYS A 97 -10.61 5.16 -9.51
CA LYS A 97 -11.37 4.21 -10.34
C LYS A 97 -12.72 3.83 -9.72
N PHE A 98 -12.80 3.74 -8.39
CA PHE A 98 -13.95 3.15 -7.70
C PHE A 98 -14.67 4.12 -6.76
N GLY A 99 -14.03 5.20 -6.32
CA GLY A 99 -14.63 6.21 -5.44
C GLY A 99 -15.57 7.19 -6.15
N GLY A 100 -15.52 7.27 -7.49
CA GLY A 100 -16.46 8.06 -8.28
C GLY A 100 -17.74 7.31 -8.67
N GLN A 101 -17.87 6.02 -8.34
CA GLN A 101 -19.02 5.19 -8.74
C GLN A 101 -20.23 5.30 -7.78
N GLU A 102 -20.17 6.16 -6.77
CA GLU A 102 -21.30 6.42 -5.85
C GLU A 102 -22.31 7.46 -6.38
N HIS A 103 -22.10 8.01 -7.59
CA HIS A 103 -22.96 9.07 -8.17
C HIS A 103 -23.30 8.88 -9.66
N ALA A 104 -23.46 7.65 -10.16
CA ALA A 104 -23.95 7.39 -11.52
C ALA A 104 -25.11 6.39 -11.53
#